data_AF-A0A915IJC1-F1
#
_entry.id   AF-A0A915IJC1-F1
#
_cell.length_a   1.000
_cell.length_b   1.000
_cell.length_c   1.000
_cell.angle_alpha   90.00
_cell.angle_beta   90.00
_cell.angle_gamma   90.00
#
_symmetry.space_group_name_H-M   'P 1'
#
loop_
_entity.id
_entity.type
_entity.pdbx_description
1 polymer ?
#
loop_
_entity_poly.entity_id
_entity_poly.type
_entity_poly.pdbx_seq_one_letter_code
_entity_poly.pdbx_strand_id
1 'polypeptide(L)'
;MQNLQNVLEELVAAQSQVTTAVGKLGNLLSSYQVQNFPLESNATEFPTVVEKFHGTINELSSWMEIVSQQLNNCALYPVAKFQRDMNDLLGRKDVFHSISDELDQAILKHTKLSKKDSSKKLDEINDELKTHRKRFHLAGLHYYENLNKLQFTRRIALLEPILSVIYAFRSFCHVGHQSLTQDKESFEFFTRTQEQLQSLHNEQEFERKKYEELIRTVNEVERLNPDVYKIEQATEIPECQNNSDSKEQDTTTCLDKQGYLFMKNKSGLLHRWDRVYFHVTNGNLMGQSRDEIVSKVIMELSPCVKATLNDGNEDRRYTFAVNCYKTKKSLILQASSAQDRRQWIETINAAAATTNFLENLTQPAENLPKIDVHKSATSSISDLTDEPIQFDLLTSNLKVEEQNFPKKFDDETKFEYFLAIKFLGSLDISDDRDDRLIKMAVQKILETRKDFNITKFVDVTMIIEKQEPVGNQESNTSRMAHLLLVDKSTNEIKAAFRLDDLASWNPTDNHVDTVSLVVRTKSDKSDGRHRFTCYLLQTEEPTKAIEICQNLTKSSRQVFQSLIQKNVVGKSTENESKQVEQSTSKNGGISAESDPKTQQE
;
A
#
# COMPACT_ATOMS: atom_id res chain seq x y z
N MET A 1 10.18 -24.03 -51.85
CA MET A 1 10.46 -24.86 -50.66
C MET A 1 11.71 -24.42 -49.94
N GLN A 2 12.88 -24.29 -50.59
CA GLN A 2 14.08 -23.70 -49.97
C GLN A 2 13.78 -22.37 -49.26
N ASN A 3 13.17 -21.42 -49.98
CA ASN A 3 12.80 -20.14 -49.41
C ASN A 3 11.83 -20.27 -48.22
N LEU A 4 10.91 -21.24 -48.24
CA LEU A 4 9.98 -21.47 -47.13
C LEU A 4 10.73 -21.97 -45.88
N GLN A 5 11.68 -22.89 -46.06
CA GLN A 5 12.52 -23.33 -44.95
C GLN A 5 13.31 -22.18 -44.35
N ASN A 6 14.00 -21.38 -45.18
CA ASN A 6 14.80 -20.26 -44.69
C ASN A 6 13.95 -19.26 -43.89
N VAL A 7 12.72 -18.97 -44.34
CA VAL A 7 11.79 -18.09 -43.62
C VAL A 7 11.32 -18.73 -42.30
N LEU A 8 11.06 -20.04 -42.29
CA LEU A 8 10.69 -20.75 -41.05
C LEU A 8 11.86 -20.84 -40.06
N GLU A 9 13.09 -21.00 -40.53
CA GLU A 9 14.30 -20.96 -39.70
C GLU A 9 14.46 -19.60 -39.03
N GLU A 10 14.27 -18.51 -39.79
CA GLU A 10 14.29 -17.15 -39.26
C GLU A 10 13.18 -16.94 -38.22
N LEU A 11 11.96 -17.40 -38.49
CA LEU A 11 10.83 -17.31 -37.57
C LEU A 11 11.08 -18.07 -36.26
N VAL A 12 11.56 -19.31 -36.34
CA VAL A 12 11.89 -20.13 -35.16
C VAL A 12 13.02 -19.48 -34.35
N ALA A 13 14.05 -18.97 -35.02
CA ALA A 13 15.16 -18.27 -34.37
C ALA A 13 14.68 -17.00 -33.63
N ALA A 14 13.84 -16.18 -34.28
CA ALA A 14 13.26 -14.99 -33.66
C ALA A 14 12.41 -15.34 -32.44
N GLN A 15 11.53 -16.35 -32.55
CA GLN A 15 10.71 -16.80 -31.42
C GLN A 15 11.57 -17.28 -30.25
N SER A 16 12.63 -18.07 -30.51
CA SER A 16 13.55 -18.55 -29.48
C SER A 16 14.31 -17.40 -28.78
N GLN A 17 14.69 -16.36 -29.52
CA GLN A 17 15.30 -15.15 -28.94
C GLN A 17 14.33 -14.42 -28.03
N VAL A 18 13.06 -14.27 -28.42
CA VAL A 18 12.03 -13.65 -27.59
C VAL A 18 11.83 -14.45 -26.31
N THR A 19 11.67 -15.77 -26.39
CA THR A 19 11.54 -16.63 -25.21
C THR A 19 12.71 -16.45 -24.25
N THR A 20 13.94 -16.41 -24.79
CA THR A 20 15.16 -16.20 -23.99
C THR A 20 15.19 -14.83 -23.32
N ALA A 21 14.78 -13.77 -24.04
CA ALA A 21 14.75 -12.41 -23.51
C ALA A 21 13.73 -12.28 -22.37
N VAL A 22 12.54 -12.84 -22.53
CA VAL A 22 11.49 -12.86 -21.50
C VAL A 22 11.94 -13.67 -20.27
N GLY A 23 12.61 -14.81 -20.47
CA GLY A 23 13.18 -15.57 -19.36
C GLY A 23 14.26 -14.80 -18.58
N LYS A 24 15.11 -14.03 -19.29
CA LYS A 24 16.09 -13.14 -18.63
C LYS A 24 15.42 -12.04 -17.81
N LEU A 25 14.32 -11.47 -18.32
CA LEU A 25 13.54 -10.48 -17.59
C LEU A 25 12.94 -11.08 -16.31
N GLY A 26 12.39 -12.29 -16.38
CA GLY A 26 11.89 -13.01 -15.21
C GLY A 26 12.97 -13.17 -14.13
N ASN A 27 14.15 -13.67 -14.51
CA ASN A 27 15.28 -13.83 -13.59
C ASN A 27 15.73 -12.51 -12.95
N LEU A 28 15.72 -11.41 -13.72
CA LEU A 28 16.05 -10.08 -13.20
C LEU A 28 15.03 -9.65 -12.14
N LEU A 29 13.73 -9.80 -12.41
CA LEU A 29 12.68 -9.47 -11.44
C LEU A 29 12.82 -10.29 -10.15
N SER A 30 13.14 -11.57 -10.25
CA SER A 30 13.42 -12.40 -9.06
C SER A 30 14.59 -11.85 -8.23
N SER A 31 15.65 -11.34 -8.88
CA SER A 31 16.80 -10.76 -8.16
C SER A 31 16.47 -9.46 -7.41
N TYR A 32 15.46 -8.70 -7.84
CA TYR A 32 15.03 -7.46 -7.15
C TYR A 32 14.36 -7.74 -5.81
N GLN A 33 13.81 -8.94 -5.59
CA GLN A 33 13.16 -9.33 -4.34
C GLN A 33 14.13 -9.38 -3.15
N VAL A 34 15.43 -9.59 -3.43
CA VAL A 34 16.48 -9.79 -2.41
C VAL A 34 17.44 -8.61 -2.33
N GLN A 35 17.17 -7.50 -3.05
CA GLN A 35 17.99 -6.30 -2.95
C GLN A 35 17.66 -5.54 -1.67
N ASN A 36 18.69 -5.24 -0.88
CA ASN A 36 18.54 -4.43 0.33
C ASN A 36 18.72 -2.95 -0.01
N PHE A 37 17.66 -2.15 0.12
CA PHE A 37 17.77 -0.71 0.02
C PHE A 37 18.04 -0.09 1.42
N PRO A 38 19.08 0.74 1.59
CA PRO A 38 19.49 1.27 2.91
C PRO A 38 18.45 2.10 3.67
N LEU A 39 17.37 2.51 3.00
CA LEU A 39 16.30 3.34 3.55
C LEU A 39 14.93 2.65 3.49
N GLU A 40 14.88 1.37 3.12
CA GLU A 40 13.62 0.61 3.07
C GLU A 40 13.19 0.21 4.48
N SER A 41 12.09 0.79 4.96
CA SER A 41 11.43 0.34 6.18
C SER A 41 10.46 -0.79 5.85
N ASN A 42 10.94 -2.04 5.80
CA ASN A 42 10.13 -3.28 5.79
C ASN A 42 8.80 -3.21 5.01
N ALA A 43 8.81 -2.69 3.78
CA ALA A 43 7.61 -2.68 2.95
C ALA A 43 7.51 -4.05 2.26
N THR A 44 6.84 -5.01 2.90
CA THR A 44 6.57 -6.34 2.29
C THR A 44 5.78 -6.25 0.98
N GLU A 45 5.17 -5.10 0.70
CA GLU A 45 4.34 -4.87 -0.48
C GLU A 45 5.14 -4.84 -1.79
N PHE A 46 6.29 -4.15 -1.85
CA PHE A 46 7.06 -4.05 -3.09
C PHE A 46 7.65 -5.40 -3.53
N PRO A 47 8.28 -6.21 -2.66
CA PRO A 47 8.72 -7.56 -3.02
C PRO A 47 7.57 -8.47 -3.48
N THR A 48 6.38 -8.36 -2.85
CA THR A 48 5.20 -9.15 -3.21
C THR A 48 4.66 -8.78 -4.61
N VAL A 49 4.63 -7.48 -4.94
CA VAL A 49 4.25 -7.00 -6.27
C VAL A 49 5.25 -7.49 -7.33
N VAL A 50 6.55 -7.39 -7.06
CA VAL A 50 7.61 -7.89 -7.94
C VAL A 50 7.53 -9.41 -8.11
N GLU A 51 7.18 -10.15 -7.07
CA GLU A 51 6.95 -11.61 -7.13
C GLU A 51 5.80 -11.99 -8.05
N LYS A 52 4.66 -11.29 -7.96
CA LYS A 52 3.54 -11.56 -8.86
C LYS A 52 3.91 -11.24 -10.32
N PHE A 53 4.61 -10.12 -10.58
CA PHE A 53 5.12 -9.81 -11.93
C PHE A 53 6.10 -10.87 -12.45
N HIS A 54 7.03 -11.33 -11.61
CA HIS A 54 7.95 -12.41 -11.94
C HIS A 54 7.20 -13.69 -12.32
N GLY A 55 6.19 -14.08 -11.54
CA GLY A 55 5.33 -15.22 -11.82
C GLY A 55 4.67 -15.12 -13.20
N THR A 56 4.01 -14.00 -13.48
CA THR A 56 3.35 -13.78 -14.79
C THR A 56 4.35 -13.81 -15.95
N ILE A 57 5.53 -13.20 -15.82
CA ILE A 57 6.56 -13.19 -16.86
C ILE A 57 7.10 -14.61 -17.12
N ASN A 58 7.26 -15.43 -16.08
CA ASN A 58 7.68 -16.82 -16.23
C ASN A 58 6.62 -17.68 -16.91
N GLU A 59 5.34 -17.49 -16.58
CA GLU A 59 4.25 -18.17 -17.29
C GLU A 59 4.25 -17.80 -18.77
N LEU A 60 4.37 -16.50 -19.09
CA LEU A 60 4.48 -16.04 -20.48
C LEU A 60 5.66 -16.66 -21.20
N SER A 61 6.84 -16.74 -20.55
CA SER A 61 8.02 -17.39 -21.09
C SER A 61 7.75 -18.87 -21.38
N SER A 62 7.05 -19.58 -20.49
CA SER A 62 6.69 -20.99 -20.70
C SER A 62 5.78 -21.20 -21.92
N TRP A 63 4.82 -20.31 -22.16
CA TRP A 63 3.96 -20.40 -23.34
C TRP A 63 4.73 -20.08 -24.62
N MET A 64 5.65 -19.11 -24.58
CA MET A 64 6.51 -18.79 -25.71
C MET A 64 7.48 -19.94 -26.05
N GLU A 65 7.92 -20.70 -25.05
CA GLU A 65 8.71 -21.91 -25.24
C GLU A 65 7.89 -23.00 -25.95
N ILE A 66 6.63 -23.20 -25.55
CA ILE A 66 5.72 -24.14 -26.24
C ILE A 66 5.55 -23.73 -27.71
N VAL A 67 5.37 -22.45 -28.02
CA VAL A 67 5.28 -21.96 -29.41
C VAL A 67 6.56 -22.26 -30.17
N SER A 68 7.73 -21.96 -29.59
CA SER A 68 9.03 -22.24 -30.19
C SER A 68 9.17 -23.73 -30.57
N GLN A 69 8.81 -24.63 -29.65
CA GLN A 69 8.82 -26.08 -29.89
C GLN A 69 7.83 -26.51 -30.99
N GLN A 70 6.61 -25.95 -31.00
CA GLN A 70 5.61 -26.24 -32.03
C GLN A 70 6.07 -25.76 -33.42
N LEU A 71 6.63 -24.56 -33.52
CA LEU A 71 7.17 -24.05 -34.78
C LEU A 71 8.32 -24.94 -35.30
N ASN A 72 9.22 -25.36 -34.41
CA ASN A 72 10.34 -26.21 -34.79
C ASN A 72 9.87 -27.61 -35.24
N ASN A 73 9.04 -28.28 -34.43
CA ASN A 73 8.67 -29.67 -34.64
C ASN A 73 7.58 -29.86 -35.71
N CYS A 74 6.62 -28.93 -35.79
CA CYS A 74 5.42 -29.08 -36.63
C CYS A 74 5.48 -28.24 -37.91
N ALA A 75 6.37 -27.25 -38.01
CA ALA A 75 6.52 -26.45 -39.22
C ALA A 75 7.90 -26.61 -39.87
N LEU A 76 8.98 -26.29 -39.16
CA LEU A 76 10.33 -26.31 -39.73
C LEU A 76 10.79 -27.73 -40.09
N TYR A 77 10.69 -28.68 -39.15
CA TYR A 77 11.14 -30.06 -39.36
C TYR A 77 10.46 -30.75 -40.56
N PRO A 78 9.12 -30.70 -40.74
CA PRO A 78 8.47 -31.29 -41.91
C PRO A 78 8.93 -30.68 -43.24
N VAL A 79 9.16 -29.38 -43.31
CA VAL A 79 9.68 -28.71 -44.52
C VAL A 79 11.10 -29.15 -44.82
N ALA A 80 11.98 -29.16 -43.80
CA ALA A 80 13.37 -29.59 -43.94
C ALA A 80 13.47 -31.08 -44.34
N LYS A 81 12.59 -31.93 -43.80
CA LYS A 81 12.46 -33.32 -44.21
C LYS A 81 12.02 -33.44 -45.67
N PHE A 82 11.00 -32.71 -46.09
CA PHE A 82 10.54 -32.72 -47.48
C PHE A 82 11.64 -32.31 -48.47
N GLN A 83 12.50 -31.34 -48.12
CA GLN A 83 13.63 -30.97 -48.95
C GLN A 83 14.67 -32.08 -49.10
N ARG A 84 14.98 -32.79 -48.01
CA ARG A 84 15.83 -33.99 -48.09
C ARG A 84 15.22 -35.05 -48.99
N ASP A 85 13.93 -35.35 -48.81
CA ASP A 85 13.21 -36.34 -49.62
C ASP A 85 13.19 -35.94 -51.12
N MET A 86 13.14 -34.64 -51.42
CA MET A 86 13.25 -34.10 -52.79
C MET A 86 14.63 -34.30 -53.41
N ASN A 87 15.69 -34.09 -52.64
CA ASN A 87 17.07 -34.34 -53.11
C ASN A 87 17.29 -35.83 -53.39
N ASP A 88 16.76 -36.71 -52.53
CA ASP A 88 16.82 -38.16 -52.75
C ASP A 88 16.07 -38.59 -54.02
N LEU A 89 14.94 -37.96 -54.32
CA LEU A 89 14.18 -38.23 -55.55
C LEU A 89 14.95 -37.82 -56.82
N LEU A 90 15.74 -36.75 -56.76
CA LEU A 90 16.63 -36.36 -57.87
C LEU A 90 17.66 -37.46 -58.14
N GLY A 91 18.26 -38.05 -57.10
CA GLY A 91 19.18 -39.18 -57.28
C GLY A 91 18.50 -40.41 -57.91
N ARG A 92 17.22 -40.66 -57.63
CA ARG A 92 16.46 -41.76 -58.27
C ARG A 92 16.25 -41.55 -59.77
N LYS A 93 16.17 -40.30 -60.23
CA LYS A 93 16.10 -39.99 -61.67
C LYS A 93 17.38 -40.45 -62.38
N ASP A 94 18.54 -40.21 -61.78
CA ASP A 94 19.82 -40.60 -62.37
C ASP A 94 19.97 -42.12 -62.43
N VAL A 95 19.53 -42.83 -61.38
CA VAL A 95 19.47 -44.31 -61.38
C VAL A 95 18.54 -44.82 -62.48
N PHE A 96 17.38 -44.21 -62.67
CA PHE A 96 16.45 -44.59 -63.73
C PHE A 96 17.06 -44.38 -65.13
N HIS A 97 17.72 -43.25 -65.37
CA HIS A 97 18.43 -42.99 -66.63
C HIS A 97 19.57 -43.98 -66.87
N SER A 98 20.37 -44.29 -65.85
CA SER A 98 21.42 -45.30 -65.96
C SER A 98 20.88 -46.67 -66.36
N ILE A 99 19.72 -47.09 -65.82
CA ILE A 99 19.06 -48.34 -66.21
C ILE A 99 18.51 -48.27 -67.64
N SER A 100 18.07 -47.09 -68.09
CA SER A 100 17.69 -46.84 -69.48
C SER A 100 18.87 -47.01 -70.43
N ASP A 101 20.03 -46.44 -70.10
CA ASP A 101 21.25 -46.54 -70.90
C ASP A 101 21.75 -47.99 -70.98
N GLU A 102 21.71 -48.73 -69.86
CA GLU A 102 22.01 -50.18 -69.84
C GLU A 102 21.10 -50.96 -70.80
N LEU A 103 19.79 -50.64 -70.83
CA LEU A 103 18.85 -51.28 -71.74
C LEU A 103 19.17 -50.95 -73.20
N ASP A 104 19.48 -49.70 -73.52
CA ASP A 104 19.85 -49.29 -74.88
C ASP A 104 21.12 -50.02 -75.36
N GLN A 105 22.10 -50.22 -74.48
CA GLN A 105 23.29 -51.03 -74.78
C GLN A 105 22.93 -52.50 -75.05
N ALA A 106 22.06 -53.11 -74.23
CA ALA A 106 21.60 -54.48 -74.44
C ALA A 106 20.81 -54.63 -75.76
N ILE A 107 19.96 -53.66 -76.11
CA ILE A 107 19.24 -53.60 -77.38
C ILE A 107 20.24 -53.49 -78.55
N LEU A 108 21.24 -52.61 -78.44
CA LEU A 108 22.26 -52.45 -79.47
C LEU A 108 23.07 -53.74 -79.68
N LYS A 109 23.41 -54.44 -78.59
CA LYS A 109 24.11 -55.73 -78.64
C LYS A 109 23.27 -56.80 -79.33
N HIS A 110 21.98 -56.89 -79.01
CA HIS A 110 21.05 -57.83 -79.64
C HIS A 110 20.82 -57.52 -81.13
N THR A 111 20.63 -56.24 -81.49
CA THR A 111 20.35 -55.83 -82.89
C THR A 111 21.54 -55.98 -83.83
N LYS A 112 22.78 -55.98 -83.30
CA LYS A 112 24.01 -56.21 -84.07
C LYS A 112 24.30 -57.69 -84.37
N LEU A 113 23.47 -58.62 -83.88
CA LEU A 113 23.67 -60.05 -84.15
C LEU A 113 23.58 -60.36 -85.65
N SER A 114 24.54 -61.15 -86.12
CA SER A 114 24.60 -61.61 -87.51
C SER A 114 23.74 -62.85 -87.68
N LYS A 115 23.20 -63.05 -88.89
CA LYS A 115 22.48 -64.28 -89.27
C LYS A 115 23.34 -65.56 -89.18
N LYS A 116 24.66 -65.41 -89.03
CA LYS A 116 25.63 -66.52 -88.89
C LYS A 116 25.99 -66.85 -87.44
N ASP A 117 25.53 -66.07 -86.46
CA ASP A 117 25.81 -66.33 -85.05
C ASP A 117 25.09 -67.62 -84.57
N SER A 118 25.71 -68.37 -83.66
CA SER A 118 25.17 -69.64 -83.15
C SER A 118 23.88 -69.43 -82.33
N SER A 119 22.96 -70.42 -82.35
CA SER A 119 21.75 -70.41 -81.51
C SER A 119 22.04 -70.15 -80.04
N LYS A 120 23.10 -70.75 -79.48
CA LYS A 120 23.48 -70.56 -78.07
C LYS A 120 23.80 -69.10 -77.73
N LYS A 121 24.57 -68.42 -78.57
CA LYS A 121 24.91 -66.99 -78.42
C LYS A 121 23.69 -66.08 -78.58
N LEU A 122 22.76 -66.45 -79.46
CA LEU A 122 21.48 -65.76 -79.60
C LEU A 122 20.66 -65.85 -78.30
N ASP A 123 20.52 -67.05 -77.73
CA ASP A 123 19.77 -67.29 -76.50
C ASP A 123 20.37 -66.53 -75.31
N GLU A 124 21.70 -66.56 -75.14
CA GLU A 124 22.41 -65.83 -74.08
C GLU A 124 22.15 -64.30 -74.12
N ILE A 125 22.25 -63.69 -75.31
CA ILE A 125 22.01 -62.24 -75.47
C ILE A 125 20.52 -61.89 -75.32
N ASN A 126 19.63 -62.80 -75.70
CA ASN A 126 18.19 -62.61 -75.54
C ASN A 126 17.78 -62.66 -74.05
N ASP A 127 18.36 -63.55 -73.26
CA ASP A 127 18.13 -63.61 -71.80
C ASP A 127 18.69 -62.38 -71.06
N GLU A 128 19.86 -61.88 -71.49
CA GLU A 128 20.42 -60.60 -71.01
C GLU A 128 19.47 -59.44 -71.32
N LEU A 129 19.01 -59.31 -72.57
CA LEU A 129 18.05 -58.28 -72.99
C LEU A 129 16.73 -58.38 -72.21
N LYS A 130 16.21 -59.59 -72.01
CA LYS A 130 14.99 -59.83 -71.21
C LYS A 130 15.15 -59.33 -69.77
N THR A 131 16.32 -59.56 -69.18
CA THR A 131 16.64 -59.09 -67.81
C THR A 131 16.67 -57.56 -67.75
N HIS A 132 17.38 -56.90 -68.67
CA HIS A 132 17.42 -55.43 -68.72
C HIS A 132 16.05 -54.81 -69.01
N ARG A 133 15.23 -55.39 -69.90
CA ARG A 133 13.86 -54.93 -70.16
C ARG A 133 12.98 -55.00 -68.91
N LYS A 134 13.05 -56.11 -68.17
CA LYS A 134 12.31 -56.26 -66.90
C LYS A 134 12.78 -55.23 -65.87
N ARG A 135 14.11 -55.04 -65.73
CA ARG A 135 14.70 -54.07 -64.80
C ARG A 135 14.26 -52.65 -65.11
N PHE A 136 14.33 -52.24 -66.38
CA PHE A 136 13.87 -50.94 -66.86
C PHE A 136 12.38 -50.73 -66.58
N HIS A 137 11.54 -51.73 -66.89
CA HIS A 137 10.11 -51.62 -66.66
C HIS A 137 9.76 -51.40 -65.18
N LEU A 138 10.35 -52.19 -64.27
CA LEU A 138 10.15 -52.04 -62.83
C LEU A 138 10.70 -50.70 -62.31
N ALA A 139 11.89 -50.29 -62.75
CA ALA A 139 12.47 -49.01 -62.39
C ALA A 139 11.58 -47.83 -62.85
N GLY A 140 11.02 -47.91 -64.05
CA GLY A 140 10.07 -46.93 -64.56
C GLY A 140 8.81 -46.84 -63.71
N LEU A 141 8.20 -47.97 -63.38
CA LEU A 141 7.01 -47.98 -62.51
C LEU A 141 7.29 -47.31 -61.16
N HIS A 142 8.39 -47.67 -60.48
CA HIS A 142 8.76 -47.02 -59.21
C HIS A 142 9.08 -45.54 -59.37
N TYR A 143 9.76 -45.14 -60.45
CA TYR A 143 10.08 -43.74 -60.68
C TYR A 143 8.81 -42.90 -60.90
N TYR A 144 7.92 -43.34 -61.79
CA TYR A 144 6.66 -42.64 -62.07
C TYR A 144 5.69 -42.66 -60.87
N GLU A 145 5.66 -43.75 -60.08
CA GLU A 145 4.93 -43.79 -58.81
C GLU A 145 5.41 -42.68 -57.85
N ASN A 146 6.73 -42.53 -57.69
CA ASN A 146 7.29 -41.49 -56.83
C ASN A 146 6.96 -40.07 -57.35
N LEU A 147 6.97 -39.86 -58.67
CA LEU A 147 6.56 -38.58 -59.27
C LEU A 147 5.07 -38.29 -59.03
N ASN A 148 4.21 -39.30 -59.12
CA ASN A 148 2.79 -39.16 -58.82
C ASN A 148 2.56 -38.85 -57.34
N LYS A 149 3.23 -39.57 -56.43
CA LYS A 149 3.19 -39.31 -54.98
C LYS A 149 3.63 -37.87 -54.66
N LEU A 150 4.68 -37.39 -55.32
CA LEU A 150 5.20 -36.03 -55.14
C LEU A 150 4.15 -34.93 -55.43
N GLN A 151 3.21 -35.16 -56.34
CA GLN A 151 2.13 -34.19 -56.62
C GLN A 151 1.26 -33.93 -55.39
N PHE A 152 1.05 -34.95 -54.55
CA PHE A 152 0.32 -34.83 -53.29
C PHE A 152 1.22 -34.33 -52.17
N THR A 153 2.41 -34.93 -52.02
CA THR A 153 3.33 -34.59 -50.93
C THR A 153 3.76 -33.12 -50.97
N ARG A 154 3.95 -32.52 -52.15
CA ARG A 154 4.29 -31.08 -52.24
C ARG A 154 3.20 -30.17 -51.67
N ARG A 155 1.92 -30.57 -51.82
CA ARG A 155 0.77 -29.79 -51.33
C ARG A 155 0.67 -29.92 -49.81
N ILE A 156 0.82 -31.14 -49.32
CA ILE A 156 0.85 -31.45 -47.88
C ILE A 156 2.00 -30.70 -47.20
N ALA A 157 3.22 -30.84 -47.74
CA ALA A 157 4.44 -30.21 -47.20
C ALA A 157 4.42 -28.67 -47.25
N LEU A 158 3.48 -28.06 -47.97
CA LEU A 158 3.25 -26.62 -47.93
C LEU A 158 2.14 -26.27 -46.93
N LEU A 159 1.00 -26.95 -47.00
CA LEU A 159 -0.20 -26.59 -46.23
C LEU A 159 -0.09 -26.95 -44.75
N GLU A 160 0.45 -28.12 -44.42
CA GLU A 160 0.51 -28.62 -43.05
C GLU A 160 1.41 -27.73 -42.15
N PRO A 161 2.65 -27.35 -42.56
CA PRO A 161 3.46 -26.41 -41.79
C PRO A 161 2.80 -25.06 -41.56
N ILE A 162 2.18 -24.47 -42.60
CA ILE A 162 1.50 -23.17 -42.48
C ILE A 162 0.35 -23.27 -41.49
N LEU A 163 -0.44 -24.35 -41.57
CA LEU A 163 -1.54 -24.59 -40.65
C LEU A 163 -1.04 -24.75 -39.21
N SER A 164 0.04 -25.48 -39.00
CA SER A 164 0.68 -25.64 -37.69
C SER A 164 1.19 -24.32 -37.11
N VAL A 165 1.78 -23.44 -37.93
CA VAL A 165 2.19 -22.09 -37.49
C VAL A 165 0.97 -21.30 -36.99
N ILE A 166 -0.13 -21.30 -37.75
CA ILE A 166 -1.36 -20.59 -37.36
C ILE A 166 -1.94 -21.17 -36.07
N TYR A 167 -1.96 -22.49 -35.90
CA TYR A 167 -2.45 -23.10 -34.66
C TYR A 167 -1.55 -22.79 -33.45
N ALA A 168 -0.23 -22.78 -33.63
CA ALA A 168 0.70 -22.45 -32.55
C ALA A 168 0.44 -21.03 -32.01
N PHE A 169 0.37 -20.03 -32.91
CA PHE A 169 0.08 -18.66 -32.50
C PHE A 169 -1.36 -18.46 -32.01
N ARG A 170 -2.34 -19.13 -32.60
CA ARG A 170 -3.73 -19.09 -32.11
C ARG A 170 -3.81 -19.61 -30.67
N SER A 171 -3.16 -20.73 -30.37
CA SER A 171 -3.12 -21.30 -29.03
C SER A 171 -2.43 -20.36 -28.04
N PHE A 172 -1.30 -19.76 -28.44
CA PHE A 172 -0.59 -18.78 -27.62
C PHE A 172 -1.44 -17.56 -27.29
N CYS A 173 -2.07 -16.94 -28.29
CA CYS A 173 -2.94 -15.79 -28.07
C CYS A 173 -4.16 -16.14 -27.21
N HIS A 174 -4.71 -17.35 -27.37
CA HIS A 174 -5.85 -17.81 -26.57
C HIS A 174 -5.49 -17.98 -25.09
N VAL A 175 -4.40 -18.70 -24.80
CA VAL A 175 -3.91 -18.90 -23.43
C VAL A 175 -3.51 -17.56 -22.81
N GLY A 176 -2.78 -16.73 -23.55
CA GLY A 176 -2.39 -15.39 -23.08
C GLY A 176 -3.60 -14.52 -22.74
N HIS A 177 -4.64 -14.50 -23.56
CA HIS A 177 -5.86 -13.74 -23.26
C HIS A 177 -6.60 -14.29 -22.04
N GLN A 178 -6.70 -15.62 -21.91
CA GLN A 178 -7.35 -16.24 -20.77
C GLN A 178 -6.62 -15.91 -19.47
N SER A 179 -5.30 -16.07 -19.42
CA SER A 179 -4.52 -15.87 -18.21
C SER A 179 -4.29 -14.40 -17.85
N LEU A 180 -4.12 -13.51 -18.83
CA LEU A 180 -3.81 -12.09 -18.55
C LEU A 180 -5.05 -11.20 -18.45
N THR A 181 -6.19 -11.61 -19.02
CA THR A 181 -7.40 -10.77 -19.08
C THR A 181 -8.60 -11.40 -18.41
N GLN A 182 -8.81 -12.71 -18.58
CA GLN A 182 -10.01 -13.37 -18.04
C GLN A 182 -9.81 -13.89 -16.61
N ASP A 183 -8.57 -14.07 -16.17
CA ASP A 183 -8.26 -14.36 -14.78
C ASP A 183 -8.52 -13.12 -13.91
N LYS A 184 -9.59 -13.19 -13.11
CA LYS A 184 -10.06 -12.07 -12.28
C LYS A 184 -9.00 -11.63 -11.26
N GLU A 185 -8.26 -12.57 -10.68
CA GLU A 185 -7.22 -12.27 -9.71
C GLU A 185 -6.09 -11.44 -10.34
N SER A 186 -5.58 -11.89 -11.48
CA SER A 186 -4.53 -11.17 -12.22
C SER A 186 -5.02 -9.81 -12.72
N PHE A 187 -6.24 -9.72 -13.25
CA PHE A 187 -6.82 -8.46 -13.71
C PHE A 187 -6.95 -7.43 -12.56
N GLU A 188 -7.50 -7.84 -11.43
CA GLU A 188 -7.60 -6.98 -10.24
C GLU A 188 -6.22 -6.56 -9.74
N PHE A 189 -5.26 -7.47 -9.72
CA PHE A 189 -3.88 -7.17 -9.32
C PHE A 189 -3.25 -6.08 -10.21
N PHE A 190 -3.32 -6.20 -11.54
CA PHE A 190 -2.74 -5.19 -12.44
C PHE A 190 -3.43 -3.85 -12.32
N THR A 191 -4.76 -3.84 -12.17
CA THR A 191 -5.55 -2.61 -11.98
C THR A 191 -5.15 -1.91 -10.68
N ARG A 192 -5.11 -2.63 -9.55
CA ARG A 192 -4.69 -2.08 -8.26
C ARG A 192 -3.26 -1.57 -8.29
N THR A 193 -2.34 -2.31 -8.92
CA THR A 193 -0.94 -1.90 -9.05
C THR A 193 -0.81 -0.60 -9.86
N GLN A 194 -1.62 -0.44 -10.92
CA GLN A 194 -1.67 0.79 -11.71
C GLN A 194 -2.18 1.98 -10.89
N GLU A 195 -3.23 1.78 -10.08
CA GLU A 195 -3.75 2.80 -9.15
C GLU A 195 -2.71 3.19 -8.10
N GLN A 196 -2.01 2.21 -7.53
CA GLN A 196 -0.92 2.44 -6.58
C GLN A 196 0.21 3.25 -7.21
N LEU A 197 0.62 2.94 -8.44
CA LEU A 197 1.64 3.71 -9.16
C LEU A 197 1.21 5.17 -9.36
N GLN A 198 -0.05 5.40 -9.71
CA GLN A 198 -0.58 6.76 -9.83
C GLN A 198 -0.59 7.50 -8.48
N SER A 199 -0.94 6.81 -7.40
CA SER A 199 -0.86 7.35 -6.03
C SER A 199 0.57 7.75 -5.67
N LEU A 200 1.57 6.91 -5.98
CA LEU A 200 2.97 7.21 -5.73
C LEU A 200 3.46 8.43 -6.52
N HIS A 201 3.01 8.60 -7.78
CA HIS A 201 3.30 9.81 -8.55
C HIS A 201 2.71 11.07 -7.92
N ASN A 202 1.48 10.98 -7.42
CA ASN A 202 0.82 12.10 -6.74
C ASN A 202 1.54 12.46 -5.43
N GLU A 203 1.94 11.47 -4.64
CA GLU A 203 2.69 11.66 -3.40
C GLU A 203 4.08 12.28 -3.67
N GLN A 204 4.78 11.79 -4.69
CA GLN A 204 6.05 12.37 -5.13
C GLN A 204 5.89 13.84 -5.53
N GLU A 205 4.85 14.18 -6.28
CA GLU A 205 4.56 15.55 -6.67
C GLU A 205 4.18 16.43 -5.48
N PHE A 206 3.40 15.90 -4.54
CA PHE A 206 3.05 16.59 -3.31
C PHE A 206 4.29 16.94 -2.48
N GLU A 207 5.17 15.96 -2.22
CA GLU A 207 6.42 16.21 -1.49
C GLU A 207 7.30 17.20 -2.25
N ARG A 208 7.42 17.08 -3.58
CA ARG A 208 8.16 18.05 -4.40
C ARG A 208 7.65 19.49 -4.19
N LYS A 209 6.33 19.71 -4.26
CA LYS A 209 5.72 21.03 -4.07
C LYS A 209 5.95 21.59 -2.67
N LYS A 210 5.85 20.74 -1.65
CA LYS A 210 6.14 21.12 -0.26
C LYS A 210 7.60 21.57 -0.07
N TYR A 211 8.56 20.88 -0.68
CA TYR A 211 9.97 21.32 -0.66
C TYR A 211 10.20 22.59 -1.48
N GLU A 212 9.54 22.75 -2.63
CA GLU A 212 9.58 24.00 -3.38
C GLU A 212 9.07 25.19 -2.55
N GLU A 213 7.99 25.02 -1.79
CA GLU A 213 7.45 26.04 -0.90
C GLU A 213 8.40 26.35 0.27
N LEU A 214 9.03 25.33 0.86
CA LEU A 214 10.05 25.52 1.89
C LEU A 214 11.24 26.33 1.35
N ILE A 215 11.72 26.00 0.15
CA ILE A 215 12.80 26.75 -0.52
C ILE A 215 12.38 28.20 -0.78
N ARG A 216 11.14 28.43 -1.26
CA ARG A 216 10.61 29.78 -1.45
C ARG A 216 10.57 30.56 -0.14
N THR A 217 10.14 29.92 0.94
CA THR A 217 10.08 30.53 2.28
C THR A 217 11.47 30.90 2.76
N VAL A 218 12.46 30.02 2.59
CA VAL A 218 13.85 30.29 2.93
C VAL A 218 14.39 31.51 2.17
N ASN A 219 14.16 31.57 0.86
CA ASN A 219 14.60 32.70 0.03
C ASN A 219 13.90 34.01 0.43
N GLU A 220 12.63 33.94 0.83
CA GLU A 220 11.90 35.12 1.30
C GLU A 220 12.41 35.61 2.66
N VAL A 221 12.74 34.71 3.58
CA VAL A 221 13.39 35.06 4.86
C VAL A 221 14.74 35.75 4.61
N GLU A 222 15.54 35.25 3.68
CA GLU A 222 16.80 35.89 3.28
C GLU A 222 16.56 37.28 2.67
N ARG A 223 15.53 37.44 1.83
CA ARG A 223 15.17 38.73 1.23
C ARG A 223 14.75 39.76 2.28
N LEU A 224 13.96 39.35 3.27
CA LEU A 224 13.46 40.22 4.34
C LEU A 224 14.52 40.51 5.40
N ASN A 225 15.46 39.58 5.62
CA ASN A 225 16.58 39.73 6.54
C ASN A 225 17.89 39.31 5.83
N PRO A 226 18.53 40.21 5.06
CA PRO A 226 19.76 39.91 4.32
C PRO A 226 20.94 39.48 5.19
N ASP A 227 20.87 39.76 6.50
CA ASP A 227 21.90 39.41 7.47
C ASP A 227 21.55 38.12 8.26
N VAL A 228 20.46 37.42 7.93
CA VAL A 228 20.01 36.21 8.65
C VAL A 228 21.07 35.10 8.70
N TYR A 229 21.92 35.03 7.66
CA TYR A 229 23.03 34.08 7.57
C TYR A 229 24.39 34.67 8.00
N LYS A 230 24.45 35.95 8.40
CA LYS A 230 25.66 36.54 8.97
C LYS A 230 25.78 36.18 10.45
N ILE A 231 26.94 35.66 10.83
CA ILE A 231 27.24 35.20 12.20
C ILE A 231 27.34 36.37 13.17
N GLU A 232 27.93 37.47 12.73
CA GLU A 232 27.99 38.73 13.47
C GLU A 232 26.85 39.60 12.95
N GLN A 233 25.70 39.57 13.64
CA GLN A 233 24.67 40.56 13.41
C GLN A 233 25.27 41.92 13.79
N ALA A 234 25.18 42.89 12.89
CA ALA A 234 25.61 44.28 13.12
C ALA A 234 24.64 44.97 14.11
N THR A 235 24.61 44.44 15.32
CA THR A 235 24.12 45.12 16.51
C THR A 235 25.22 44.95 17.55
N GLU A 236 26.34 45.63 17.29
CA GLU A 236 26.95 46.37 18.38
C GLU A 236 25.84 47.26 18.94
N ILE A 237 25.16 46.79 19.99
CA ILE A 237 24.49 47.70 20.90
C ILE A 237 25.64 48.60 21.39
N PRO A 238 25.63 49.91 21.10
CA PRO A 238 26.67 50.79 21.62
C PRO A 238 26.66 50.66 23.13
N GLU A 239 27.78 50.24 23.70
CA GLU A 239 28.00 50.40 25.12
C GLU A 239 27.82 51.89 25.44
N CYS A 240 26.93 52.15 26.41
CA CYS A 240 26.62 53.42 27.05
C CYS A 240 25.65 54.36 26.29
N GLN A 241 24.40 54.40 26.77
CA GLN A 241 23.91 55.60 27.47
C GLN A 241 22.74 55.26 28.39
N ASN A 242 22.87 55.78 29.61
CA ASN A 242 21.96 55.62 30.73
C ASN A 242 20.50 55.89 30.33
N ASN A 243 19.63 54.91 30.53
CA ASN A 243 18.25 55.14 30.95
C ASN A 243 17.83 53.92 31.77
N SER A 244 17.74 54.14 33.08
CA SER A 244 16.88 53.38 33.97
C SER A 244 15.47 53.43 33.41
N ASP A 245 14.94 52.30 32.95
CA ASP A 245 13.51 51.91 32.92
C ASP A 245 13.22 50.92 31.78
N SER A 246 13.84 49.74 31.85
CA SER A 246 13.39 48.54 31.13
C SER A 246 13.95 47.27 31.80
N LYS A 247 13.66 47.11 33.09
CA LYS A 247 13.79 45.81 33.76
C LYS A 247 12.54 44.99 33.45
N GLU A 248 12.55 44.33 32.29
CA GLU A 248 11.74 43.13 32.01
C GLU A 248 12.24 42.52 30.69
N GLN A 249 13.51 42.11 30.68
CA GLN A 249 13.92 41.01 29.81
C GLN A 249 13.82 39.75 30.65
N ASP A 250 12.80 38.94 30.37
CA ASP A 250 12.66 37.60 30.90
C ASP A 250 13.98 36.84 30.77
N THR A 251 14.74 36.73 31.86
CA THR A 251 15.83 35.76 31.98
C THR A 251 15.21 34.38 32.18
N THR A 252 14.47 33.90 31.17
CA THR A 252 14.11 32.49 31.06
C THR A 252 15.43 31.75 30.88
N THR A 253 15.92 31.16 31.96
CA THR A 253 17.18 30.42 31.97
C THR A 253 17.04 29.23 31.02
N CYS A 254 17.64 29.33 29.85
CA CYS A 254 17.51 28.33 28.79
C CYS A 254 18.37 27.11 29.14
N LEU A 255 17.73 26.01 29.55
CA LEU A 255 18.38 24.75 29.95
C LEU A 255 18.74 23.85 28.76
N ASP A 256 18.27 24.20 27.57
CA ASP A 256 18.50 23.45 26.35
C ASP A 256 19.17 24.36 25.31
N LYS A 257 20.32 23.94 24.82
CA LYS A 257 21.02 24.62 23.73
C LYS A 257 21.75 23.57 22.91
N GLN A 258 21.65 23.73 21.59
CA GLN A 258 22.30 22.88 20.61
C GLN A 258 22.95 23.71 19.51
N GLY A 259 24.04 23.19 18.94
CA GLY A 259 24.78 23.88 17.88
C GLY A 259 26.21 23.37 17.73
N TYR A 260 26.89 23.85 16.69
CA TYR A 260 28.28 23.50 16.45
C TYR A 260 29.22 24.34 17.32
N LEU A 261 30.18 23.67 17.96
CA LEU A 261 31.33 24.30 18.62
C LEU A 261 32.62 23.69 18.06
N PHE A 262 33.71 24.43 18.14
CA PHE A 262 35.04 23.83 17.97
C PHE A 262 35.57 23.40 19.33
N MET A 263 35.98 22.14 19.46
CA MET A 263 36.61 21.59 20.66
C MET A 263 38.10 21.43 20.45
N LYS A 264 38.90 21.98 21.38
CA LYS A 264 40.35 21.82 21.36
C LYS A 264 40.72 20.42 21.85
N ASN A 265 41.32 19.63 20.97
CA ASN A 265 41.85 18.32 21.26
C ASN A 265 43.38 18.35 21.29
N LYS A 266 43.98 17.53 22.17
CA LYS A 266 45.43 17.31 22.22
C LYS A 266 45.75 16.05 21.43
N SER A 267 46.50 16.17 20.34
CA SER A 267 47.01 15.05 19.54
C SER A 267 48.53 15.05 19.61
N GLY A 268 49.09 14.28 20.54
CA GLY A 268 50.53 14.31 20.83
C GLY A 268 50.98 15.70 21.29
N LEU A 269 51.98 16.27 20.61
CA LEU A 269 52.52 17.62 20.88
C LEU A 269 51.75 18.74 20.16
N LEU A 270 50.74 18.41 19.34
CA LEU A 270 49.99 19.39 18.55
C LEU A 270 48.56 19.54 19.07
N HIS A 271 48.06 20.76 19.03
CA HIS A 271 46.67 21.07 19.31
C HIS A 271 45.87 21.14 18.01
N ARG A 272 44.68 20.52 18.00
CA ARG A 272 43.73 20.60 16.88
C ARG A 272 42.37 21.05 17.39
N TRP A 273 41.63 21.75 16.55
CA TRP A 273 40.26 22.18 16.82
C TRP A 273 39.30 21.41 15.92
N ASP A 274 38.50 20.55 16.54
CA ASP A 274 37.55 19.69 15.83
C ASP A 274 36.15 20.30 15.96
N ARG A 275 35.45 20.49 14.82
CA ARG A 275 34.06 20.96 14.81
C ARG A 275 33.16 19.80 15.18
N VAL A 276 32.43 19.94 16.28
CA VAL A 276 31.53 18.92 16.83
C VAL A 276 30.18 19.55 17.08
N TYR A 277 29.10 18.81 16.82
CA TYR A 277 27.74 19.25 17.17
C TYR A 277 27.49 18.94 18.64
N PHE A 278 27.24 19.97 19.44
CA PHE A 278 26.95 19.83 20.87
C PHE A 278 25.48 20.05 21.14
N HIS A 279 24.94 19.37 22.14
CA HIS A 279 23.63 19.66 22.71
C HIS A 279 23.60 19.31 24.20
N VAL A 280 22.75 19.99 24.96
CA VAL A 280 22.54 19.71 26.39
C VAL A 280 21.28 18.88 26.55
N THR A 281 21.38 17.69 27.14
CA THR A 281 20.22 16.82 27.37
C THR A 281 20.41 16.01 28.64
N ASN A 282 19.37 15.94 29.48
CA ASN A 282 19.35 15.16 30.72
C ASN A 282 20.57 15.42 31.63
N GLY A 283 20.96 16.69 31.81
CA GLY A 283 22.11 17.05 32.64
C GLY A 283 23.47 16.64 32.04
N ASN A 284 23.54 16.29 30.77
CA ASN A 284 24.78 15.95 30.07
C ASN A 284 25.04 16.91 28.91
N LEU A 285 26.31 17.27 28.72
CA LEU A 285 26.81 17.86 27.50
C LEU A 285 27.18 16.74 26.53
N MET A 286 26.37 16.60 25.49
CA MET A 286 26.52 15.60 24.44
C MET A 286 27.29 16.18 23.26
N GLY A 287 28.00 15.32 22.52
CA GLY A 287 28.77 15.70 21.33
C GLY A 287 28.66 14.63 20.23
N GLN A 288 28.44 15.09 19.00
CA GLN A 288 28.33 14.26 17.80
C GLN A 288 29.30 14.76 16.73
N SER A 289 30.23 13.89 16.33
CA SER A 289 31.10 14.16 15.19
C SER A 289 30.33 14.02 13.88
N ARG A 290 30.78 14.67 12.80
CA ARG A 290 30.08 14.68 11.50
C ARG A 290 29.74 13.28 10.96
N ASP A 291 30.62 12.31 11.17
CA ASP A 291 30.49 10.95 10.62
C ASP A 291 29.90 9.95 11.63
N GLU A 292 29.46 10.41 12.79
CA GLU A 292 28.88 9.58 13.84
C GLU A 292 27.35 9.65 13.82
N ILE A 293 26.69 8.49 13.88
CA ILE A 293 25.22 8.39 13.88
C ILE A 293 24.64 8.73 15.26
N VAL A 294 25.41 8.49 16.33
CA VAL A 294 24.96 8.63 17.72
C VAL A 294 25.84 9.61 18.48
N SER A 295 25.21 10.45 19.30
CA SER A 295 25.90 11.42 20.16
C SER A 295 26.49 10.74 21.39
N LYS A 296 27.66 11.22 21.83
CA LYS A 296 28.39 10.70 22.98
C LYS A 296 28.33 11.68 24.14
N VAL A 297 28.28 11.18 25.37
CA VAL A 297 28.41 12.02 26.58
C VAL A 297 29.83 12.58 26.64
N ILE A 298 29.98 13.89 26.45
CA ILE A 298 31.28 14.56 26.54
C ILE A 298 31.56 14.97 27.98
N MET A 299 30.56 15.46 28.71
CA MET A 299 30.68 15.79 30.13
C MET A 299 29.33 15.72 30.83
N GLU A 300 29.30 15.10 32.00
CA GLU A 300 28.15 15.16 32.92
C GLU A 300 28.15 16.51 33.64
N LEU A 301 27.08 17.28 33.45
CA LEU A 301 26.88 18.61 34.04
C LEU A 301 26.34 18.44 35.46
N SER A 302 27.25 18.07 36.36
CA SER A 302 27.00 18.05 37.80
C SER A 302 27.29 19.42 38.43
N PRO A 303 26.92 19.67 39.70
CA PRO A 303 27.21 20.93 40.38
C PRO A 303 28.70 21.27 40.42
N CYS A 304 29.55 20.27 40.13
CA CYS A 304 30.98 20.44 40.03
C CYS A 304 31.54 20.95 38.70
N VAL A 305 30.66 21.21 37.73
CA VAL A 305 31.01 21.76 36.43
C VAL A 305 30.75 23.27 36.42
N LYS A 306 31.73 24.02 35.91
CA LYS A 306 31.59 25.45 35.66
C LYS A 306 32.15 25.81 34.29
N ALA A 307 31.33 26.47 33.49
CA ALA A 307 31.73 27.13 32.25
C ALA A 307 32.16 28.57 32.54
N THR A 308 33.32 28.98 32.04
CA THR A 308 33.88 30.32 32.22
C THR A 308 34.53 30.83 30.94
N LEU A 309 34.63 32.14 30.80
CA LEU A 309 35.42 32.77 29.74
C LEU A 309 36.87 32.25 29.77
N ASN A 310 37.46 32.07 28.59
CA ASN A 310 38.86 31.67 28.42
C ASN A 310 39.57 32.70 27.54
N ASP A 311 39.38 33.98 27.88
CA ASP A 311 39.98 35.10 27.17
C ASP A 311 41.47 35.21 27.53
N GLY A 312 42.35 35.25 26.53
CA GLY A 312 43.80 35.46 26.70
C GLY A 312 44.67 34.19 26.74
N ASN A 313 44.08 33.00 26.84
CA ASN A 313 44.84 31.73 26.85
C ASN A 313 45.00 31.08 25.48
N GLU A 314 44.21 31.51 24.49
CA GLU A 314 44.21 30.97 23.12
C GLU A 314 44.15 32.15 22.13
N ASP A 315 44.89 32.07 21.02
CA ASP A 315 44.81 33.03 19.91
C ASP A 315 43.57 32.75 19.02
N ARG A 316 42.38 32.73 19.63
CA ARG A 316 41.09 32.48 18.97
C ARG A 316 39.97 33.27 19.63
N ARG A 317 39.09 33.85 18.81
CA ARG A 317 37.90 34.58 19.29
C ARG A 317 36.88 33.62 19.91
N TYR A 318 36.14 34.11 20.90
CA TYR A 318 34.98 33.45 21.50
C TYR A 318 35.25 32.08 22.12
N THR A 319 36.44 31.89 22.68
CA THR A 319 36.79 30.70 23.46
C THR A 319 36.23 30.76 24.88
N PHE A 320 35.87 29.60 25.40
CA PHE A 320 35.45 29.40 26.79
C PHE A 320 35.91 28.03 27.28
N ALA A 321 36.03 27.87 28.59
CA ALA A 321 36.45 26.62 29.23
C ALA A 321 35.32 26.04 30.07
N VAL A 322 35.10 24.74 29.98
CA VAL A 322 34.18 23.99 30.83
C VAL A 322 35.00 23.07 31.71
N ASN A 323 35.01 23.35 33.01
CA ASN A 323 35.88 22.68 33.97
C ASN A 323 35.05 21.92 35.00
N CYS A 324 35.37 20.64 35.19
CA CYS A 324 34.83 19.83 36.28
C CYS A 324 35.87 19.77 37.41
N TYR A 325 35.61 20.43 38.54
CA TYR A 325 36.59 20.48 39.63
C TYR A 325 36.76 19.14 40.37
N LYS A 326 35.75 18.26 40.31
CA LYS A 326 35.82 16.91 40.90
C LYS A 326 36.72 15.97 40.09
N THR A 327 36.58 15.96 38.77
CA THR A 327 37.32 15.04 37.88
C THR A 327 38.61 15.64 37.32
N LYS A 328 38.83 16.95 37.53
CA LYS A 328 39.88 17.76 36.87
C LYS A 328 39.81 17.72 35.33
N LYS A 329 38.67 17.28 34.76
CA LYS A 329 38.43 17.31 33.32
C LYS A 329 38.18 18.76 32.89
N SER A 330 38.88 19.19 31.84
CA SER A 330 38.76 20.53 31.27
C SER A 330 38.53 20.41 29.76
N LEU A 331 37.50 21.10 29.28
CA LEU A 331 37.19 21.24 27.86
C LEU A 331 37.44 22.69 27.47
N ILE A 332 38.13 22.91 26.36
CA ILE A 332 38.26 24.24 25.76
C ILE A 332 37.43 24.23 24.49
N LEU A 333 36.41 25.08 24.45
CA LEU A 333 35.42 25.17 23.39
C LEU A 333 35.46 26.57 22.78
N GLN A 334 35.06 26.67 21.51
CA GLN A 334 34.98 27.92 20.78
C GLN A 334 33.62 28.02 20.10
N ALA A 335 32.92 29.12 20.40
CA ALA A 335 31.62 29.46 19.82
C ALA A 335 31.76 30.32 18.55
N SER A 336 30.65 30.53 17.85
CA SER A 336 30.61 31.27 16.58
C SER A 336 30.60 32.79 16.77
N SER A 337 29.99 33.28 17.84
CA SER A 337 29.88 34.71 18.18
C SER A 337 29.99 34.97 19.70
N ALA A 338 30.13 36.23 20.10
CA ALA A 338 30.15 36.61 21.53
C ALA A 338 28.83 36.26 22.24
N GLN A 339 27.70 36.47 21.56
CA GLN A 339 26.38 36.10 22.06
C GLN A 339 26.22 34.59 22.19
N ASP A 340 26.64 33.83 21.16
CA ASP A 340 26.59 32.37 21.18
C ASP A 340 27.44 31.79 22.32
N ARG A 341 28.65 32.33 22.52
CA ARG A 341 29.51 31.98 23.67
C ARG A 341 28.82 32.23 25.00
N ARG A 342 28.22 33.41 25.18
CA ARG A 342 27.54 33.79 26.42
C ARG A 342 26.39 32.83 26.72
N GLN A 343 25.56 32.54 25.73
CA GLN A 343 24.45 31.59 25.86
C GLN A 343 24.94 30.18 26.22
N TRP A 344 26.02 29.69 25.59
CA TRP A 344 26.60 28.39 25.94
C TRP A 344 27.07 28.33 27.40
N ILE A 345 27.76 29.37 27.87
CA ILE A 345 28.22 29.45 29.27
C ILE A 345 27.03 29.47 30.24
N GLU A 346 26.01 30.28 29.96
CA GLU A 346 24.81 30.41 30.77
C GLU A 346 24.05 29.07 30.84
N THR A 347 23.76 28.44 29.69
CA THR A 347 23.04 27.16 29.62
C THR A 347 23.79 26.03 30.33
N ILE A 348 25.12 25.92 30.13
CA ILE A 348 25.92 24.87 30.79
C ILE A 348 25.93 25.06 32.31
N ASN A 349 26.13 26.29 32.79
CA ASN A 349 26.12 26.59 34.23
C ASN A 349 24.74 26.38 34.84
N ALA A 350 23.67 26.76 34.14
CA ALA A 350 22.31 26.54 34.58
C ALA A 350 21.98 25.04 34.67
N ALA A 351 22.30 24.26 33.63
CA ALA A 351 22.11 22.82 33.64
C ALA A 351 22.90 22.13 34.77
N ALA A 352 24.16 22.55 35.01
CA ALA A 352 24.97 22.06 36.12
C ALA A 352 24.37 22.38 37.50
N ALA A 353 23.75 23.56 37.65
CA ALA A 353 23.09 23.98 38.88
C ALA A 353 21.75 23.25 39.10
N THR A 354 20.99 22.96 38.05
CA THR A 354 19.70 22.24 38.13
C THR A 354 19.90 20.78 38.56
N THR A 355 21.01 20.13 38.19
CA THR A 355 21.37 18.79 38.70
C THR A 355 21.47 18.77 40.24
N ASN A 356 21.90 19.89 40.86
CA ASN A 356 21.93 20.07 42.32
C ASN A 356 20.52 20.03 42.94
N PHE A 357 19.51 20.55 42.25
CA PHE A 357 18.14 20.60 42.76
C PHE A 357 17.51 19.19 42.78
N LEU A 358 17.79 18.37 41.75
CA LEU A 358 17.31 16.98 41.68
C LEU A 358 18.01 16.06 42.69
N GLU A 359 19.31 16.24 42.95
CA GLU A 359 20.04 15.52 44.02
C GLU A 359 19.54 15.91 45.43
N ASN A 360 19.10 17.15 45.64
CA ASN A 360 18.55 17.59 46.93
C ASN A 360 17.10 17.15 47.17
N LEU A 361 16.33 16.83 46.13
CA LEU A 361 15.00 16.23 46.23
C LEU A 361 15.04 14.71 46.50
N THR A 362 16.22 14.08 46.46
CA THR A 362 16.39 12.65 46.71
C THR A 362 16.81 12.31 48.16
N GLN A 363 16.77 13.28 49.08
CA GLN A 363 16.88 13.00 50.53
C GLN A 363 15.50 12.77 51.16
N PRO A 364 15.29 11.72 51.97
CA PRO A 364 13.98 11.40 52.53
C PRO A 364 13.66 12.33 53.70
N ALA A 365 12.77 13.29 53.50
CA ALA A 365 12.19 14.09 54.57
C ALA A 365 10.75 13.64 54.84
N GLU A 366 10.58 12.95 55.95
CA GLU A 366 9.30 12.63 56.58
C GLU A 366 8.59 13.90 57.07
N ASN A 367 7.25 13.91 56.91
CA ASN A 367 6.24 14.65 57.68
C ASN A 367 5.87 16.13 57.37
N LEU A 368 4.77 16.24 56.58
CA LEU A 368 3.58 17.15 56.67
C LEU A 368 3.71 18.68 56.46
N PRO A 369 2.62 19.44 56.11
CA PRO A 369 1.21 19.07 55.86
C PRO A 369 0.60 19.59 54.53
N LYS A 370 -0.59 19.05 54.19
CA LYS A 370 -1.44 19.43 53.04
C LYS A 370 -2.13 20.78 53.26
N ILE A 371 -2.10 21.66 52.25
CA ILE A 371 -3.01 22.81 52.11
C ILE A 371 -3.59 22.80 50.70
N ASP A 372 -4.92 22.74 50.65
CA ASP A 372 -5.77 22.91 49.46
C ASP A 372 -5.69 24.35 48.92
N VAL A 373 -5.53 24.49 47.60
CA VAL A 373 -5.97 25.68 46.86
C VAL A 373 -6.74 25.20 45.62
N HIS A 374 -8.04 25.43 45.67
CA HIS A 374 -8.98 25.13 44.61
C HIS A 374 -8.83 26.05 43.37
N LYS A 375 -9.02 25.42 42.21
CA LYS A 375 -9.76 25.90 41.02
C LYS A 375 -9.16 27.02 40.17
N SER A 376 -8.64 26.60 39.01
CA SER A 376 -9.02 27.18 37.72
C SER A 376 -8.88 26.14 36.59
N ALA A 377 -10.02 25.86 35.96
CA ALA A 377 -10.26 25.21 34.67
C ALA A 377 -9.10 24.49 33.94
N THR A 378 -8.86 23.21 34.23
CA THR A 378 -8.05 22.31 33.37
C THR A 378 -8.52 20.84 33.36
N SER A 379 -9.66 20.52 33.99
CA SER A 379 -10.07 19.11 34.23
C SER A 379 -10.66 18.35 33.03
N SER A 380 -10.50 18.82 31.80
CA SER A 380 -11.01 18.11 30.60
C SER A 380 -9.92 17.74 29.58
N ILE A 381 -8.67 18.12 29.80
CA ILE A 381 -7.56 17.81 28.87
C ILE A 381 -6.87 16.47 29.21
N SER A 382 -6.92 16.05 30.48
CA SER A 382 -6.24 14.84 30.96
C SER A 382 -6.93 13.52 30.62
N ASP A 383 -8.20 13.53 30.21
CA ASP A 383 -8.98 12.29 30.06
C ASP A 383 -8.71 11.55 28.74
N LEU A 384 -8.16 12.21 27.72
CA LEU A 384 -7.86 11.57 26.44
C LEU A 384 -6.51 10.84 26.42
N THR A 385 -5.60 11.04 27.38
CA THR A 385 -4.24 10.48 27.30
C THR A 385 -4.19 8.98 27.56
N ASP A 386 -5.14 8.44 28.33
CA ASP A 386 -5.12 7.04 28.80
C ASP A 386 -6.09 6.10 28.05
N GLU A 387 -7.00 6.62 27.20
CA GLU A 387 -7.93 5.78 26.43
C GLU A 387 -7.23 5.16 25.19
N PRO A 388 -7.34 3.83 24.98
CA PRO A 388 -6.68 3.13 23.87
C PRO A 388 -7.35 3.43 22.53
N ILE A 389 -6.55 3.71 21.51
CA ILE A 389 -7.03 3.88 20.13
C ILE A 389 -7.28 2.50 19.52
N GLN A 390 -8.45 2.33 18.91
CA GLN A 390 -8.81 1.09 18.21
C GLN A 390 -8.62 1.27 16.70
N PHE A 391 -7.69 0.52 16.12
CA PHE A 391 -7.43 0.52 14.67
C PHE A 391 -8.16 -0.59 13.92
N ASP A 392 -8.68 -1.58 14.64
CA ASP A 392 -9.50 -2.66 14.10
C ASP A 392 -10.97 -2.45 14.45
N LEU A 393 -11.84 -2.51 13.44
CA LEU A 393 -13.30 -2.41 13.60
C LEU A 393 -13.91 -3.55 14.44
N LEU A 394 -13.12 -4.57 14.77
CA LEU A 394 -13.53 -5.80 15.47
C LEU A 394 -13.69 -5.62 16.99
N THR A 395 -13.27 -4.47 17.53
CA THR A 395 -13.12 -4.27 18.99
C THR A 395 -14.06 -3.22 19.57
N SER A 396 -14.84 -2.51 18.75
CA SER A 396 -15.86 -1.59 19.25
C SER A 396 -16.90 -2.39 20.01
N ASN A 397 -17.15 -2.03 21.28
CA ASN A 397 -17.94 -2.74 22.29
C ASN A 397 -19.42 -3.05 21.95
N LEU A 398 -19.83 -2.93 20.69
CA LEU A 398 -21.05 -3.53 20.18
C LEU A 398 -20.74 -4.99 19.84
N LYS A 399 -20.85 -5.86 20.86
CA LYS A 399 -21.17 -7.25 20.57
C LYS A 399 -22.41 -7.21 19.66
N VAL A 400 -22.27 -7.71 18.43
CA VAL A 400 -23.39 -8.02 17.53
C VAL A 400 -24.35 -9.06 18.17
N GLU A 401 -24.09 -9.49 19.41
CA GLU A 401 -24.81 -10.53 20.13
C GLU A 401 -26.14 -10.11 20.78
N GLU A 402 -26.61 -8.86 20.70
CA GLU A 402 -27.91 -8.51 21.33
C GLU A 402 -29.03 -8.02 20.41
N GLN A 403 -28.83 -7.94 19.10
CA GLN A 403 -29.94 -7.67 18.17
C GLN A 403 -29.74 -8.51 16.91
N ASN A 404 -30.81 -9.18 16.45
CA ASN A 404 -30.86 -10.11 15.32
C ASN A 404 -30.36 -9.50 13.98
N PHE A 405 -29.07 -9.22 13.85
CA PHE A 405 -28.44 -8.77 12.62
C PHE A 405 -27.85 -9.96 11.87
N PRO A 406 -28.06 -10.08 10.56
CA PRO A 406 -27.41 -11.11 9.76
C PRO A 406 -25.90 -10.88 9.76
N LYS A 407 -25.11 -11.94 9.99
CA LYS A 407 -23.63 -11.87 10.03
C LYS A 407 -23.00 -11.52 8.68
N LYS A 408 -23.73 -11.70 7.58
CA LYS A 408 -23.32 -11.39 6.22
C LYS A 408 -24.36 -10.48 5.56
N PHE A 409 -23.88 -9.56 4.74
CA PHE A 409 -24.73 -8.71 3.92
C PHE A 409 -25.43 -9.56 2.84
N ASP A 410 -26.75 -9.43 2.73
CA ASP A 410 -27.60 -10.09 1.73
C ASP A 410 -28.26 -9.02 0.83
N ASP A 411 -28.18 -9.22 -0.48
CA ASP A 411 -28.48 -8.22 -1.52
C ASP A 411 -30.00 -7.98 -1.69
N GLU A 412 -30.84 -8.72 -0.96
CA GLU A 412 -32.31 -8.62 -1.02
C GLU A 412 -32.91 -7.42 -0.26
N THR A 413 -32.09 -6.52 0.30
CA THR A 413 -32.57 -5.38 1.12
C THR A 413 -32.56 -4.04 0.36
N LYS A 414 -33.60 -3.22 0.54
CA LYS A 414 -33.75 -1.90 -0.10
C LYS A 414 -32.89 -0.85 0.64
N PHE A 415 -31.74 -0.49 0.10
CA PHE A 415 -30.84 0.53 0.68
C PHE A 415 -30.89 1.86 -0.09
N GLU A 416 -30.57 2.98 0.57
CA GLU A 416 -30.65 4.32 -0.01
C GLU A 416 -29.29 4.88 -0.45
N TYR A 417 -28.21 4.47 0.21
CA TYR A 417 -26.87 5.00 -0.05
C TYR A 417 -25.79 3.94 0.15
N PHE A 418 -24.82 3.92 -0.76
CA PHE A 418 -23.65 3.04 -0.74
C PHE A 418 -22.40 3.85 -1.06
N LEU A 419 -21.38 3.73 -0.22
CA LEU A 419 -20.10 4.36 -0.49
C LEU A 419 -18.94 3.52 0.06
N ALA A 420 -17.92 3.31 -0.77
CA ALA A 420 -16.65 2.74 -0.31
C ALA A 420 -15.87 3.78 0.50
N ILE A 421 -15.50 3.42 1.72
CA ILE A 421 -14.75 4.28 2.64
C ILE A 421 -13.69 3.46 3.41
N LYS A 422 -12.69 4.14 3.94
CA LYS A 422 -11.63 3.52 4.75
C LYS A 422 -11.82 3.90 6.21
N PHE A 423 -11.83 2.92 7.10
CA PHE A 423 -11.79 3.20 8.54
C PHE A 423 -10.35 3.44 8.98
N LEU A 424 -10.10 4.60 9.59
CA LEU A 424 -8.78 5.00 10.07
C LEU A 424 -8.56 4.69 11.55
N GLY A 425 -9.62 4.65 12.35
CA GLY A 425 -9.54 4.33 13.77
C GLY A 425 -10.72 4.91 14.56
N SER A 426 -10.84 4.47 15.81
CA SER A 426 -11.80 5.02 16.76
C SER A 426 -11.17 5.29 18.12
N LEU A 427 -11.75 6.27 18.81
CA LEU A 427 -11.35 6.67 20.16
C LEU A 427 -12.59 7.02 20.99
N ASP A 428 -12.65 6.50 22.21
CA ASP A 428 -13.70 6.85 23.15
C ASP A 428 -13.49 8.28 23.68
N ILE A 429 -14.57 9.06 23.72
CA ILE A 429 -14.60 10.45 24.17
C ILE A 429 -15.66 10.63 25.26
N SER A 430 -15.43 11.61 26.14
CA SER A 430 -16.28 11.85 27.31
C SER A 430 -17.56 12.65 27.00
N ASP A 431 -17.61 13.39 25.89
CA ASP A 431 -18.73 14.27 25.52
C ASP A 431 -18.90 14.34 23.98
N ASP A 432 -20.15 14.42 23.49
CA ASP A 432 -20.50 14.61 22.09
C ASP A 432 -20.61 16.09 21.66
N ARG A 433 -20.67 17.03 22.60
CA ARG A 433 -20.91 18.46 22.33
C ARG A 433 -19.67 19.34 22.34
N ASP A 434 -18.52 18.81 22.71
CA ASP A 434 -17.26 19.55 22.72
C ASP A 434 -16.47 19.31 21.42
N ASP A 435 -16.57 20.26 20.49
CA ASP A 435 -15.84 20.25 19.21
C ASP A 435 -14.32 20.16 19.41
N ARG A 436 -13.78 20.66 20.53
CA ARG A 436 -12.35 20.55 20.84
C ARG A 436 -11.96 19.11 21.16
N LEU A 437 -12.79 18.37 21.88
CA LEU A 437 -12.54 16.96 22.19
C LEU A 437 -12.57 16.10 20.92
N ILE A 438 -13.50 16.36 20.01
CA ILE A 438 -13.58 15.66 18.72
C ILE A 438 -12.32 15.95 17.89
N LYS A 439 -11.90 17.21 17.79
CA LYS A 439 -10.67 17.60 17.08
C LYS A 439 -9.42 16.96 17.67
N MET A 440 -9.31 16.94 18.99
CA MET A 440 -8.22 16.27 19.69
C MET A 440 -8.22 14.75 19.44
N ALA A 441 -9.40 14.11 19.44
CA ALA A 441 -9.52 12.69 19.14
C ALA A 441 -9.07 12.37 17.71
N VAL A 442 -9.52 13.15 16.73
CA VAL A 442 -9.10 13.03 15.32
C VAL A 442 -7.59 13.21 15.19
N GLN A 443 -7.04 14.26 15.81
CA GLN A 443 -5.60 14.54 15.78
C GLN A 443 -4.80 13.40 16.41
N LYS A 444 -5.23 12.88 17.58
CA LYS A 444 -4.57 11.76 18.26
C LYS A 444 -4.56 10.49 17.40
N ILE A 445 -5.68 10.18 16.72
CA ILE A 445 -5.75 9.02 15.81
C ILE A 445 -4.75 9.20 14.66
N LEU A 446 -4.72 10.36 14.01
CA LEU A 446 -3.85 10.62 12.86
C LEU A 446 -2.36 10.69 13.24
N GLU A 447 -2.02 11.34 14.34
CA GLU A 447 -0.65 11.40 14.88
C GLU A 447 -0.16 10.02 15.27
N THR A 448 -0.98 9.22 15.97
CA THR A 448 -0.59 7.84 16.32
C THR A 448 -0.37 6.99 15.07
N ARG A 449 -1.21 7.12 14.04
CA ARG A 449 -0.98 6.41 12.77
C ARG A 449 0.34 6.82 12.11
N LYS A 450 0.70 8.10 12.18
CA LYS A 450 1.95 8.63 11.66
C LYS A 450 3.17 8.16 12.47
N ASP A 451 3.10 8.25 13.80
CA ASP A 451 4.20 7.91 14.70
C ASP A 451 4.52 6.41 14.69
N PHE A 452 3.50 5.57 14.52
CA PHE A 452 3.64 4.11 14.48
C PHE A 452 3.63 3.53 13.05
N ASN A 453 3.68 4.36 12.00
CA ASN A 453 3.65 3.95 10.58
C ASN A 453 2.52 2.96 10.26
N ILE A 454 1.31 3.22 10.78
CA ILE A 454 0.14 2.37 10.58
C ILE A 454 -0.45 2.68 9.20
N THR A 455 -0.04 1.90 8.20
CA THR A 455 -0.56 1.98 6.82
C THR A 455 -1.81 1.15 6.60
N LYS A 456 -2.07 0.16 7.47
CA LYS A 456 -3.24 -0.71 7.40
C LYS A 456 -4.52 0.07 7.74
N PHE A 457 -5.54 -0.03 6.90
CA PHE A 457 -6.90 0.48 7.12
C PHE A 457 -7.90 -0.63 6.84
N VAL A 458 -9.11 -0.51 7.39
CA VAL A 458 -10.19 -1.47 7.08
C VAL A 458 -11.02 -0.88 5.95
N ASP A 459 -10.97 -1.53 4.78
CA ASP A 459 -11.82 -1.19 3.64
C ASP A 459 -13.26 -1.63 3.92
N VAL A 460 -14.15 -0.65 4.07
CA VAL A 460 -15.56 -0.91 4.36
C VAL A 460 -16.46 -0.20 3.35
N THR A 461 -17.59 -0.82 3.05
CA THR A 461 -18.70 -0.17 2.37
C THR A 461 -19.64 0.38 3.45
N MET A 462 -19.80 1.70 3.46
CA MET A 462 -20.83 2.38 4.25
C MET A 462 -22.17 2.25 3.54
N ILE A 463 -23.18 1.77 4.27
CA ILE A 463 -24.53 1.56 3.75
C ILE A 463 -25.54 2.22 4.68
N ILE A 464 -26.45 3.02 4.13
CA ILE A 464 -27.57 3.60 4.87
C ILE A 464 -28.87 2.90 4.43
N GLU A 465 -29.55 2.26 5.36
CA GLU A 465 -30.81 1.55 5.13
C GLU A 465 -31.95 2.53 4.79
N LYS A 466 -32.75 2.20 3.77
CA LYS A 466 -33.90 3.02 3.36
C LYS A 466 -35.05 2.80 4.32
N GLN A 467 -35.60 3.88 4.87
CA GLN A 467 -36.79 3.79 5.70
C GLN A 467 -38.03 3.52 4.84
N GLU A 468 -38.72 2.38 5.05
CA GLU A 468 -40.02 2.14 4.42
C GLU A 468 -41.11 3.01 5.09
N PRO A 469 -42.02 3.63 4.32
CA PRO A 469 -43.15 4.36 4.89
C PRO A 469 -44.01 3.39 5.70
N VAL A 470 -44.37 3.78 6.92
CA VAL A 470 -45.20 2.99 7.84
C VAL A 470 -46.53 2.65 7.17
N GLY A 471 -46.65 1.43 6.65
CA GLY A 471 -47.93 0.85 6.26
C GLY A 471 -48.69 0.38 7.49
N ASN A 472 -50.03 0.47 7.44
CA ASN A 472 -50.97 0.12 8.52
C ASN A 472 -51.00 -1.40 8.86
N GLN A 473 -49.88 -2.00 9.23
CA GLN A 473 -49.86 -3.36 9.77
C GLN A 473 -49.07 -3.42 11.07
N GLU A 474 -49.79 -3.82 12.13
CA GLU A 474 -49.30 -4.17 13.45
C GLU A 474 -48.34 -5.38 13.37
N SER A 475 -47.10 -5.13 12.96
CA SER A 475 -45.99 -6.01 13.31
C SER A 475 -45.07 -5.24 14.26
N ASN A 476 -44.98 -5.74 15.49
CA ASN A 476 -44.37 -5.08 16.63
C ASN A 476 -42.82 -5.05 16.58
N THR A 477 -42.24 -5.04 15.39
CA THR A 477 -40.80 -4.88 15.18
C THR A 477 -40.59 -3.80 14.14
N SER A 478 -40.56 -2.54 14.58
CA SER A 478 -40.05 -1.46 13.75
C SER A 478 -38.60 -1.77 13.42
N ARG A 479 -38.29 -2.18 12.18
CA ARG A 479 -36.92 -2.11 11.67
C ARG A 479 -36.50 -0.64 11.75
N MET A 480 -35.67 -0.33 12.74
CA MET A 480 -35.06 0.99 12.87
C MET A 480 -34.04 1.13 11.75
N ALA A 481 -33.87 2.32 11.16
CA ALA A 481 -32.91 2.49 10.08
C ALA A 481 -31.48 2.45 10.64
N HIS A 482 -30.62 1.66 10.00
CA HIS A 482 -29.23 1.47 10.40
C HIS A 482 -28.25 2.09 9.42
N LEU A 483 -27.11 2.53 9.97
CA LEU A 483 -25.85 2.76 9.26
C LEU A 483 -24.98 1.51 9.44
N LEU A 484 -24.65 0.84 8.34
CA LEU A 484 -23.83 -0.38 8.34
C LEU A 484 -22.44 -0.08 7.76
N LEU A 485 -21.42 -0.67 8.39
CA LEU A 485 -20.07 -0.74 7.85
C LEU A 485 -19.78 -2.20 7.51
N VAL A 486 -19.71 -2.51 6.22
CA VAL A 486 -19.55 -3.87 5.70
C VAL A 486 -18.15 -4.04 5.14
N ASP A 487 -17.42 -5.07 5.56
CA ASP A 487 -16.09 -5.38 5.04
C ASP A 487 -16.16 -5.71 3.54
N LYS A 488 -15.39 -4.99 2.74
CA LYS A 488 -15.40 -5.14 1.27
C LYS A 488 -14.90 -6.50 0.80
N SER A 489 -14.05 -7.16 1.57
CA SER A 489 -13.42 -8.44 1.22
C SER A 489 -14.25 -9.64 1.66
N THR A 490 -14.85 -9.60 2.85
CA THR A 490 -15.59 -10.74 3.43
C THR A 490 -17.10 -10.62 3.30
N ASN A 491 -17.61 -9.43 2.94
CA ASN A 491 -19.03 -9.09 2.95
C ASN A 491 -19.70 -9.27 4.32
N GLU A 492 -18.90 -9.21 5.39
CA GLU A 492 -19.37 -9.28 6.78
C GLU A 492 -19.69 -7.89 7.31
N ILE A 493 -20.78 -7.77 8.06
CA ILE A 493 -21.10 -6.53 8.77
C ILE A 493 -20.13 -6.40 9.95
N LYS A 494 -19.25 -5.40 9.90
CA LYS A 494 -18.25 -5.14 10.94
C LYS A 494 -18.75 -4.18 12.01
N ALA A 495 -19.63 -3.24 11.64
CA ALA A 495 -20.34 -2.40 12.59
C ALA A 495 -21.75 -2.06 12.09
N ALA A 496 -22.68 -1.91 13.03
CA ALA A 496 -24.05 -1.47 12.77
C ALA A 496 -24.44 -0.43 13.82
N PHE A 497 -24.82 0.76 13.36
CA PHE A 497 -25.23 1.87 14.21
C PHE A 497 -26.68 2.22 13.91
N ARG A 498 -27.49 2.43 14.93
CA ARG A 498 -28.82 3.00 14.72
C ARG A 498 -28.65 4.48 14.38
N LEU A 499 -29.43 4.98 13.42
CA LEU A 499 -29.33 6.38 13.02
C LEU A 499 -29.71 7.38 14.14
N ASP A 500 -30.41 6.94 15.19
CA ASP A 500 -30.73 7.75 16.36
C ASP A 500 -29.65 7.74 17.47
N ASP A 501 -28.68 6.83 17.39
CA ASP A 501 -27.49 6.81 18.25
C ASP A 501 -26.35 7.67 17.69
N LEU A 502 -26.46 8.17 16.46
CA LEU A 502 -25.50 9.10 15.86
C LEU A 502 -25.64 10.47 16.50
N ALA A 503 -24.59 10.93 17.17
CA ALA A 503 -24.58 12.19 17.91
C ALA A 503 -24.07 13.37 17.07
N SER A 504 -23.04 13.15 16.26
CA SER A 504 -22.38 14.17 15.44
C SER A 504 -21.70 13.53 14.23
N TRP A 505 -21.73 14.22 13.09
CA TRP A 505 -20.98 13.83 11.88
C TRP A 505 -20.50 15.08 11.15
N ASN A 506 -19.19 15.25 11.01
CA ASN A 506 -18.62 16.44 10.37
C ASN A 506 -17.37 16.07 9.54
N PRO A 507 -17.17 16.73 8.38
CA PRO A 507 -15.87 16.74 7.72
C PRO A 507 -14.83 17.35 8.66
N THR A 508 -13.60 16.85 8.62
CA THR A 508 -12.53 17.39 9.47
C THR A 508 -11.90 18.64 8.84
N ASP A 509 -11.58 19.66 9.65
CA ASP A 509 -11.11 20.96 9.18
C ASP A 509 -9.76 20.91 8.43
N ASN A 510 -8.87 19.98 8.81
CA ASN A 510 -7.51 19.88 8.25
C ASN A 510 -7.32 18.73 7.24
N HIS A 511 -8.28 17.81 7.14
CA HIS A 511 -8.25 16.66 6.24
C HIS A 511 -9.57 16.58 5.47
N VAL A 512 -9.59 17.24 4.31
CA VAL A 512 -10.79 17.48 3.49
C VAL A 512 -11.47 16.19 2.99
N ASP A 513 -10.76 15.07 3.02
CA ASP A 513 -11.19 13.72 2.65
C ASP A 513 -11.57 12.84 3.84
N THR A 514 -11.64 13.38 5.06
CA THR A 514 -12.02 12.59 6.24
C THR A 514 -13.25 13.14 6.95
N VAL A 515 -14.05 12.21 7.48
CA VAL A 515 -15.29 12.45 8.21
C VAL A 515 -15.14 11.87 9.61
N SER A 516 -15.43 12.70 10.60
CA SER A 516 -15.59 12.27 11.99
C SER A 516 -17.05 11.88 12.23
N LEU A 517 -17.27 10.73 12.84
CA LEU A 517 -18.60 10.21 13.20
C LEU A 517 -18.60 9.88 14.70
N VAL A 518 -19.42 10.58 15.48
CA VAL A 518 -19.56 10.33 16.92
C VAL A 518 -20.83 9.54 17.17
N VAL A 519 -20.68 8.37 17.80
CA VAL A 519 -21.78 7.48 18.12
C VAL A 519 -21.93 7.36 19.63
N ARG A 520 -23.18 7.44 20.10
CA ARG A 520 -23.53 7.20 21.50
C ARG A 520 -23.61 5.70 21.75
N THR A 521 -22.85 5.22 22.74
CA THR A 521 -22.90 3.83 23.20
C THR A 521 -23.57 3.76 24.58
N LYS A 522 -24.42 2.75 24.78
CA LYS A 522 -25.05 2.48 26.08
C LYS A 522 -24.03 1.75 26.96
N SER A 523 -23.79 2.27 28.16
CA SER A 523 -22.87 1.66 29.14
C SER A 523 -23.53 0.44 29.81
N ASP A 524 -22.86 -0.72 29.79
CA ASP A 524 -23.22 -1.91 30.58
C ASP A 524 -23.00 -1.73 32.10
N LYS A 525 -22.23 -0.71 32.49
CA LYS A 525 -21.97 -0.41 33.90
C LYS A 525 -23.06 0.50 34.45
N SER A 526 -23.49 0.20 35.67
CA SER A 526 -24.56 0.81 36.47
C SER A 526 -24.39 2.31 36.83
N ASP A 527 -23.70 3.10 35.99
CA ASP A 527 -23.36 4.51 36.25
C ASP A 527 -24.19 5.50 35.41
N GLY A 528 -25.11 5.03 34.55
CA GLY A 528 -26.10 5.88 33.85
C GLY A 528 -25.54 6.93 32.89
N ARG A 529 -24.22 7.04 32.72
CA ARG A 529 -23.55 7.97 31.79
C ARG A 529 -23.47 7.35 30.39
N HIS A 530 -23.86 8.13 29.39
CA HIS A 530 -23.64 7.79 27.99
C HIS A 530 -22.14 7.83 27.69
N ARG A 531 -21.61 6.80 27.02
CA ARG A 531 -20.26 6.83 26.44
C ARG A 531 -20.39 7.28 24.98
N PHE A 532 -19.37 7.94 24.47
CA PHE A 532 -19.29 8.36 23.08
C PHE A 532 -18.03 7.80 22.46
N THR A 533 -18.13 7.38 21.21
CA THR A 533 -16.98 6.88 20.44
C THR A 533 -16.89 7.70 19.16
N CYS A 534 -15.74 8.33 18.93
CA CYS A 534 -15.41 9.01 17.69
C CYS A 534 -14.80 8.02 16.72
N TYR A 535 -15.43 7.82 15.57
CA TYR A 535 -14.93 7.03 14.45
C TYR A 535 -14.40 7.97 13.37
N LEU A 536 -13.19 7.72 12.90
CA LEU A 536 -12.57 8.48 11.82
C LEU A 536 -12.61 7.67 10.52
N LEU A 537 -13.25 8.23 9.51
CA LEU A 537 -13.50 7.61 8.22
C LEU A 537 -12.86 8.45 7.11
N GLN A 538 -12.23 7.82 6.13
CA GLN A 538 -11.63 8.48 4.98
C GLN A 538 -12.35 8.11 3.69
N THR A 539 -12.64 9.10 2.86
CA THR A 539 -13.23 8.97 1.54
C THR A 539 -12.16 9.06 0.46
N GLU A 540 -12.45 8.54 -0.73
CA GLU A 540 -11.52 8.66 -1.88
C GLU A 540 -11.38 10.12 -2.36
N GLU A 541 -12.44 10.91 -2.22
CA GLU A 541 -12.50 12.29 -2.67
C GLU A 541 -13.11 13.20 -1.59
N PRO A 542 -12.65 14.46 -1.45
CA PRO A 542 -13.22 15.42 -0.51
C PRO A 542 -14.72 15.72 -0.72
N THR A 543 -15.17 15.67 -1.97
CA THR A 543 -16.58 15.86 -2.36
C THR A 543 -17.48 14.79 -1.75
N LYS A 544 -16.99 13.55 -1.62
CA LYS A 544 -17.72 12.42 -1.03
C LYS A 544 -17.87 12.56 0.49
N ALA A 545 -16.92 13.19 1.19
CA ALA A 545 -17.03 13.44 2.63
C ALA A 545 -18.22 14.35 2.97
N ILE A 546 -18.44 15.39 2.14
CA ILE A 546 -19.58 16.29 2.24
C ILE A 546 -20.88 15.56 1.90
N GLU A 547 -20.87 14.70 0.87
CA GLU A 547 -22.01 13.89 0.46
C GLU A 547 -22.47 12.92 1.56
N ILE A 548 -21.54 12.25 2.25
CA ILE A 548 -21.85 11.40 3.42
C ILE A 548 -22.61 12.21 4.47
N CYS A 549 -22.08 13.39 4.83
CA CYS A 549 -22.70 14.24 5.85
C CYS A 549 -24.10 14.70 5.45
N GLN A 550 -24.31 15.02 4.17
CA GLN A 550 -25.62 15.38 3.63
C GLN A 550 -26.62 14.22 3.69
N ASN A 551 -26.19 13.01 3.31
CA ASN A 551 -27.03 11.82 3.35
C ASN A 551 -27.37 11.39 4.78
N LEU A 552 -26.39 11.39 5.70
CA LEU A 552 -26.63 11.14 7.12
C LEU A 552 -27.61 12.17 7.72
N THR A 553 -27.45 13.45 7.36
CA THR A 553 -28.39 14.51 7.79
C THR A 553 -29.81 14.26 7.28
N LYS A 554 -29.95 13.87 6.00
CA LYS A 554 -31.25 13.56 5.39
C LYS A 554 -31.91 12.35 6.06
N SER A 555 -31.20 11.24 6.21
CA SER A 555 -31.72 10.00 6.77
C SER A 555 -32.00 10.11 8.28
N SER A 556 -31.11 10.76 9.04
CA SER A 556 -31.34 11.03 10.48
C SER A 556 -32.57 11.93 10.69
N ARG A 557 -32.79 12.94 9.83
CA ARG A 557 -33.97 13.80 9.88
C ARG A 557 -35.27 13.02 9.62
N GLN A 558 -35.27 12.06 8.70
CA GLN A 558 -36.43 11.21 8.43
C GLN A 558 -36.76 10.31 9.62
N VAL A 559 -35.74 9.70 10.25
CA VAL A 559 -35.89 8.88 11.46
C VAL A 559 -36.44 9.73 12.60
N PHE A 560 -35.88 10.92 12.82
CA PHE A 560 -36.31 11.84 13.87
C PHE A 560 -37.76 12.32 13.67
N GLN A 561 -38.16 12.67 12.43
CA GLN A 561 -39.54 13.03 12.09
C GLN A 561 -40.51 11.86 12.37
N SER A 562 -40.09 10.63 12.06
CA SER A 562 -40.88 9.42 12.33
C SER A 562 -41.02 9.14 13.83
N LEU A 563 -39.96 9.36 14.62
CA LEU A 563 -39.99 9.25 16.08
C LEU A 563 -40.89 10.31 16.72
N ILE A 564 -40.87 11.55 16.20
CA ILE A 564 -41.78 12.61 16.64
C ILE A 564 -43.22 12.24 16.33
N GLN A 565 -43.53 11.78 15.11
CA GLN A 565 -44.90 11.36 14.75
C GLN A 565 -45.41 10.23 15.65
N LYS A 566 -44.57 9.24 15.98
CA LYS A 566 -44.92 8.18 16.94
C LYS A 566 -45.18 8.72 18.35
N ASN A 567 -44.38 9.67 18.84
CA ASN A 567 -44.56 10.28 20.16
C ASN A 567 -45.77 11.23 20.23
N VAL A 568 -46.15 11.87 19.12
CA VAL A 568 -47.36 12.70 19.02
C VAL A 568 -48.60 11.80 18.99
N VAL A 569 -48.59 10.71 18.22
CA VAL A 569 -49.68 9.72 18.16
C VAL A 569 -49.85 8.97 19.50
N GLY A 570 -48.74 8.61 20.16
CA GLY A 570 -48.74 7.96 21.48
C GLY A 570 -49.23 8.87 22.62
N LYS A 571 -49.03 10.18 22.53
CA LYS A 571 -49.60 11.15 23.49
C LYS A 571 -51.08 11.46 23.23
N SER A 572 -51.56 11.38 21.99
CA SER A 572 -53.00 11.46 21.71
C SER A 572 -53.76 10.23 22.23
N THR A 573 -53.19 9.02 22.13
CA THR A 573 -53.82 7.82 22.70
C THR A 573 -53.73 7.75 24.23
N GLU A 574 -52.67 8.26 24.88
CA GLU A 574 -52.65 8.40 26.35
C GLU A 574 -53.61 9.48 26.89
N ASN A 575 -53.85 10.56 26.14
CA ASN A 575 -54.83 11.59 26.52
C ASN A 575 -56.28 11.16 26.25
N GLU A 576 -56.54 10.34 25.21
CA GLU A 576 -57.85 9.70 25.01
C GLU A 576 -58.11 8.60 26.06
N SER A 577 -57.08 7.84 26.44
CA SER A 577 -57.20 6.82 27.51
C SER A 577 -57.51 7.44 28.88
N LYS A 578 -57.04 8.66 29.16
CA LYS A 578 -57.35 9.40 30.39
C LYS A 578 -58.65 10.20 30.34
N GLN A 579 -59.24 10.43 29.17
CA GLN A 579 -60.59 11.02 29.04
C GLN A 579 -61.71 9.97 28.96
N VAL A 580 -61.41 8.70 28.68
CA VAL A 580 -62.39 7.60 28.69
C VAL A 580 -62.52 6.94 30.07
N GLU A 581 -61.53 7.07 30.98
CA GLU A 581 -61.59 6.53 32.35
C GLU A 581 -62.26 7.42 33.41
N GLN A 582 -62.81 8.59 33.06
CA GLN A 582 -63.57 9.45 33.98
C GLN A 582 -65.08 9.55 33.71
N SER A 583 -65.63 8.78 32.77
CA SER A 583 -67.06 8.77 32.48
C SER A 583 -67.70 7.37 32.49
N THR A 584 -67.30 6.49 33.40
CA THR A 584 -68.03 5.24 33.70
C THR A 584 -67.91 4.85 35.18
N SER A 585 -68.36 5.74 36.06
CA SER A 585 -68.75 5.37 37.42
C SER A 585 -69.88 6.28 37.91
N LYS A 586 -71.12 5.87 37.61
CA LYS A 586 -72.27 5.97 38.54
C LYS A 586 -73.50 5.28 37.96
N ASN A 587 -74.05 4.38 38.79
CA ASN A 587 -75.36 3.72 38.74
C ASN A 587 -75.49 2.66 37.63
N GLY A 588 -75.71 1.37 37.90
CA GLY A 588 -76.51 0.71 38.95
C GLY A 588 -77.50 -0.17 38.18
N GLY A 589 -77.32 -1.48 38.11
CA GLY A 589 -77.89 -2.41 39.07
C GLY A 589 -78.44 -3.67 38.36
N ILE A 590 -78.41 -4.78 39.10
CA ILE A 590 -79.41 -5.86 39.13
C ILE A 590 -79.28 -6.98 38.08
N SER A 591 -78.58 -8.04 38.55
CA SER A 591 -79.10 -9.41 38.78
C SER A 591 -78.81 -10.57 37.83
N ALA A 592 -78.46 -11.65 38.53
CA ALA A 592 -78.76 -13.08 38.32
C ALA A 592 -77.98 -13.77 37.19
N GLU A 593 -77.07 -14.68 37.56
CA GLU A 593 -77.26 -16.15 37.55
C GLU A 593 -77.36 -16.68 36.10
N SER A 594 -76.60 -17.65 35.63
CA SER A 594 -75.86 -18.73 36.28
C SER A 594 -74.93 -19.38 35.25
N ASP A 595 -73.80 -19.87 35.77
CA ASP A 595 -72.92 -20.93 35.27
C ASP A 595 -73.66 -22.17 34.69
N PRO A 596 -72.96 -23.18 34.10
CA PRO A 596 -71.67 -23.16 33.39
C PRO A 596 -71.57 -24.19 32.22
N LYS A 597 -70.37 -24.27 31.60
CA LYS A 597 -69.81 -25.38 30.78
C LYS A 597 -70.45 -25.55 29.38
N THR A 598 -69.73 -25.84 28.30
CA THR A 598 -68.70 -26.87 28.11
C THR A 598 -68.09 -26.72 26.70
N GLN A 599 -66.89 -27.28 26.51
CA GLN A 599 -66.40 -27.97 25.28
C GLN A 599 -65.98 -27.10 24.07
N GLN A 600 -64.71 -27.26 23.64
CA GLN A 600 -64.25 -27.99 22.43
C GLN A 600 -64.67 -27.25 21.14
N GLU A 601 -63.81 -26.92 20.20
CA GLU A 601 -62.55 -27.55 19.74
C GLU A 601 -61.44 -26.52 19.47
#